data_AF-A0A7J7MJH8-F1
#
_entry.id   AF-A0A7J7MJH8-F1
#
_cell.length_a   1.000
_cell.length_b   1.000
_cell.length_c   1.000
_cell.angle_alpha   90.00
_cell.angle_beta   90.00
_cell.angle_gamma   90.00
#
_symmetry.space_group_name_H-M   'P 1'
#
loop_
_entity.id
_entity.type
_entity.pdbx_description
1 polymer ?
#
loop_
_entity_poly.entity_id
_entity_poly.type
_entity_poly.pdbx_seq_one_letter_code
_entity_poly.pdbx_strand_id
1 'polypeptide(L)'
;MGAALIFGETWCSPISLKDLINNDNIPWKNLHAKVGSIIVDSRWSIPHNLLLLFHRLGVDINNIKIDTNKADKRVWKPDLMGKFSVKGAFDVIRAKGQTIWWSKYLCRPCSKGAETLTHLFWNCPFSSSLWSWLETLFNVCIVERNLKSLLLAGDTMSPYLKDLLIGAIWGGTKLIWHARNKKTFEDHIIILDKEKRKWSKLFHDTAFLSKGRMKDEIKINADGAARGNPGKGGIGCIFRDCKGNVLGTLAKGLGLVINYTAECQAIIHGVASAASNGWLIAWVESDSKAAVEAFNSDNIPWNLETEWGNAKMSMKQIRISSNWREANFSADKIAKRGAHMHDGLCEIEVGRPAFLTKIEVPMQKYFRFC
;
A
#
# COMPACT_ATOMS: atom_id res chain seq x y z
N MET A 1 39.03 -10.38 -16.36
CA MET A 1 39.81 -10.28 -15.10
C MET A 1 40.80 -9.14 -15.27
N GLY A 2 40.44 -7.94 -14.81
CA GLY A 2 41.39 -6.82 -14.73
C GLY A 2 42.25 -6.99 -13.49
N ALA A 3 43.57 -6.90 -13.62
CA ALA A 3 44.48 -7.06 -12.49
C ALA A 3 44.53 -5.76 -11.68
N ALA A 4 44.19 -5.84 -10.39
CA ALA A 4 44.17 -4.70 -9.49
C ALA A 4 45.58 -4.20 -9.15
N LEU A 5 45.84 -2.91 -9.40
CA LEU A 5 47.10 -2.23 -9.11
C LEU A 5 46.99 -1.49 -7.77
N ILE A 6 47.88 -1.79 -6.81
CA ILE A 6 47.78 -1.35 -5.40
C ILE A 6 47.62 0.16 -5.22
N PHE A 7 48.34 0.96 -6.02
CA PHE A 7 48.45 2.40 -5.84
C PHE A 7 47.45 3.22 -6.67
N GLY A 8 46.92 2.63 -7.74
CA GLY A 8 45.99 3.31 -8.66
C GLY A 8 44.52 3.07 -8.34
N GLU A 9 44.21 2.17 -7.41
CA GLU A 9 42.82 1.82 -7.07
C GLU A 9 42.35 2.54 -5.79
N THR A 10 41.03 2.74 -5.69
CA THR A 10 40.31 3.48 -4.65
C THR A 10 39.78 2.55 -3.55
N TRP A 11 40.55 1.52 -3.19
CA TRP A 11 40.11 0.42 -2.33
C TRP A 11 39.85 0.80 -0.86
N CYS A 12 40.46 1.88 -0.38
CA CYS A 12 40.31 2.35 1.01
C CYS A 12 39.79 3.81 1.16
N SER A 13 39.60 4.52 0.05
CA SER A 13 39.18 5.93 0.00
C SER A 13 38.55 6.24 -1.36
N PRO A 14 37.61 7.19 -1.47
CA PRO A 14 37.07 7.65 -2.76
C PRO A 14 38.12 8.24 -3.72
N ILE A 15 39.34 8.50 -3.24
CA ILE A 15 40.47 9.02 -4.01
C ILE A 15 41.60 7.98 -3.94
N SER A 16 42.31 7.75 -5.06
CA SER A 16 43.37 6.71 -5.11
C SER A 16 44.53 7.09 -4.19
N LEU A 17 45.27 6.11 -3.69
CA LEU A 17 46.41 6.37 -2.80
C LEU A 17 47.44 7.28 -3.48
N LYS A 18 47.67 7.08 -4.79
CA LYS A 18 48.53 7.92 -5.64
C LYS A 18 48.11 9.40 -5.60
N ASP A 19 46.83 9.67 -5.77
CA ASP A 19 46.30 11.04 -5.83
C ASP A 19 46.27 11.70 -4.44
N LEU A 20 46.19 10.90 -3.37
CA LEU A 20 46.22 11.39 -1.99
C LEU A 20 47.63 11.82 -1.52
N ILE A 21 48.67 11.19 -2.07
CA ILE A 21 50.08 11.41 -1.66
C ILE A 21 50.72 12.60 -2.40
N ASN A 22 50.09 13.09 -3.47
CA ASN A 22 50.42 14.28 -4.28
C ASN A 22 51.88 14.74 -4.22
N ASN A 23 52.78 13.89 -4.70
CA ASN A 23 54.22 14.16 -4.76
C ASN A 23 54.77 13.70 -6.11
N ASP A 24 55.05 14.65 -6.98
CA ASP A 24 55.47 14.43 -8.37
C ASP A 24 56.88 13.80 -8.49
N ASN A 25 57.66 13.78 -7.41
CA ASN A 25 58.98 13.17 -7.38
C ASN A 25 58.96 11.63 -7.25
N ILE A 26 57.78 11.02 -7.11
CA ILE A 26 57.65 9.56 -7.02
C ILE A 26 57.34 9.03 -8.43
N PRO A 27 58.13 8.10 -9.01
CA PRO A 27 57.94 7.62 -10.36
C PRO A 27 56.82 6.56 -10.38
N TRP A 28 55.57 7.01 -10.20
CA TRP A 28 54.38 6.16 -10.11
C TRP A 28 54.18 5.27 -11.34
N LYS A 29 54.68 5.69 -12.51
CA LYS A 29 54.66 4.91 -13.76
C LYS A 29 55.50 3.62 -13.69
N ASN A 30 56.42 3.50 -12.73
CA ASN A 30 57.27 2.31 -12.58
C ASN A 30 56.76 1.35 -11.48
N LEU A 31 55.68 1.69 -10.78
CA LEU A 31 55.10 0.92 -9.69
C LEU A 31 53.85 0.16 -10.15
N HIS A 32 54.00 -0.71 -11.16
CA HIS A 32 52.96 -1.61 -11.65
C HIS A 32 52.84 -2.92 -10.85
N ALA A 33 53.37 -2.95 -9.63
CA ALA A 33 53.41 -4.16 -8.83
C ALA A 33 52.01 -4.58 -8.36
N LYS A 34 51.65 -5.84 -8.60
CA LYS A 34 50.52 -6.52 -7.99
C LYS A 34 50.84 -6.83 -6.52
N VAL A 35 49.82 -7.01 -5.68
CA VAL A 35 50.01 -7.42 -4.26
C VAL A 35 50.90 -8.67 -4.17
N GLY A 36 50.69 -9.65 -5.06
CA GLY A 36 51.49 -10.87 -5.11
C GLY A 36 52.94 -10.69 -5.56
N SER A 37 53.31 -9.57 -6.20
CA SER A 37 54.69 -9.32 -6.65
C SER A 37 55.56 -8.56 -5.63
N ILE A 38 54.97 -8.08 -4.53
CA ILE A 38 55.69 -7.45 -3.41
C ILE A 38 55.71 -8.31 -2.14
N ILE A 39 55.30 -9.58 -2.27
CA ILE A 39 55.37 -10.57 -1.21
C ILE A 39 56.38 -11.62 -1.68
N VAL A 40 57.53 -11.68 -1.01
CA VAL A 40 58.60 -12.65 -1.30
C VAL A 40 58.85 -13.42 0.00
N ASP A 41 58.83 -14.76 -0.07
CA ASP A 41 59.05 -15.66 1.07
C ASP A 41 58.18 -15.34 2.31
N SER A 42 56.89 -15.05 2.08
CA SER A 42 55.92 -14.69 3.12
C SER A 42 56.24 -13.39 3.88
N ARG A 43 57.09 -12.52 3.32
CA ARG A 43 57.41 -11.20 3.87
C ARG A 43 57.14 -10.11 2.83
N TRP A 44 56.76 -8.93 3.31
CA TRP A 44 56.58 -7.75 2.47
C TRP A 44 57.96 -7.28 1.96
N SER A 45 58.21 -7.43 0.67
CA SER A 45 59.39 -6.90 -0.02
C SER A 45 58.99 -5.59 -0.70
N ILE A 46 58.94 -4.52 0.08
CA ILE A 46 58.52 -3.19 -0.37
C ILE A 46 59.75 -2.39 -0.75
N PRO A 47 59.78 -1.73 -1.93
CA PRO A 47 60.86 -0.83 -2.32
C PRO A 47 61.16 0.25 -1.26
N HIS A 48 62.44 0.54 -1.01
CA HIS A 48 62.90 1.37 0.11
C HIS A 48 62.28 2.78 0.15
N ASN A 49 62.00 3.37 -1.02
CA ASN A 49 61.32 4.66 -1.16
C ASN A 49 59.87 4.65 -0.63
N LEU A 50 59.17 3.51 -0.68
CA LEU A 50 57.82 3.36 -0.15
C LEU A 50 57.79 3.04 1.35
N LEU A 51 58.80 2.33 1.86
CA LEU A 51 58.97 2.09 3.30
C LEU A 51 59.07 3.39 4.10
N LEU A 52 59.79 4.40 3.59
CA LEU A 52 59.90 5.73 4.20
C LEU A 52 58.57 6.50 4.24
N LEU A 53 57.65 6.21 3.32
CA LEU A 53 56.31 6.79 3.29
C LEU A 53 55.42 6.14 4.35
N PHE A 54 55.41 4.81 4.43
CA PHE A 54 54.63 4.07 5.44
C PHE A 54 55.07 4.40 6.86
N HIS A 55 56.38 4.54 7.10
CA HIS A 55 56.91 4.98 8.39
C HIS A 55 56.41 6.39 8.78
N ARG A 56 56.36 7.34 7.82
CA ARG A 56 55.80 8.68 8.06
C ARG A 56 54.30 8.69 8.36
N LEU A 57 53.57 7.70 7.85
CA LEU A 57 52.14 7.51 8.11
C LEU A 57 51.87 6.68 9.38
N GLY A 58 52.90 6.33 10.15
CA GLY A 58 52.78 5.57 11.40
C GLY A 58 52.48 4.07 11.20
N VAL A 59 52.70 3.53 10.00
CA VAL A 59 52.45 2.13 9.67
C VAL A 59 53.76 1.34 9.71
N ASP A 60 53.93 0.50 10.73
CA ASP A 60 55.07 -0.42 10.82
C ASP A 60 54.77 -1.74 10.11
N ILE A 61 55.32 -1.87 8.90
CA ILE A 61 55.14 -3.03 8.03
C ILE A 61 55.73 -4.31 8.64
N ASN A 62 56.76 -4.21 9.50
CA ASN A 62 57.39 -5.38 10.11
C ASN A 62 56.47 -6.10 11.11
N ASN A 63 55.44 -5.41 11.61
CA ASN A 63 54.42 -5.99 12.47
C ASN A 63 53.25 -6.64 11.70
N ILE A 64 53.17 -6.46 10.38
CA ILE A 64 52.12 -7.04 9.55
C ILE A 64 52.55 -8.42 9.05
N LYS A 65 52.22 -9.47 9.81
CA LYS A 65 52.52 -10.86 9.45
C LYS A 65 51.56 -11.38 8.37
N ILE A 66 52.12 -11.96 7.31
CA ILE A 66 51.35 -12.66 6.26
C ILE A 66 51.29 -14.14 6.65
N ASP A 67 50.09 -14.65 6.93
CA ASP A 67 49.87 -16.05 7.32
C ASP A 67 49.56 -16.90 6.08
N THR A 68 50.60 -17.46 5.46
CA THR A 68 50.52 -18.21 4.20
C THR A 68 49.89 -19.61 4.32
N ASN A 69 49.67 -20.10 5.55
CA ASN A 69 49.02 -21.38 5.81
C ASN A 69 47.48 -21.30 5.80
N LYS A 70 46.90 -20.10 5.62
CA LYS A 70 45.46 -19.90 5.52
C LYS A 70 45.05 -19.72 4.07
N ALA A 71 44.07 -20.51 3.63
CA ALA A 71 43.46 -20.35 2.32
C ALA A 71 42.85 -18.93 2.16
N ASP A 72 43.00 -18.36 0.97
CA ASP A 72 42.44 -17.05 0.63
C ASP A 72 40.93 -17.03 0.88
N LYS A 73 40.47 -15.98 1.57
CA LYS A 73 39.04 -15.79 1.87
C LYS A 73 38.53 -14.56 1.15
N ARG A 74 37.36 -14.71 0.51
CA ARG A 74 36.64 -13.60 -0.12
C ARG A 74 36.09 -12.67 0.98
N VAL A 75 36.69 -11.48 1.11
CA VAL A 75 36.32 -10.48 2.12
C VAL A 75 35.44 -9.34 1.58
N TRP A 76 35.16 -9.33 0.27
CA TRP A 76 34.34 -8.31 -0.37
C TRP A 76 33.48 -8.93 -1.46
N LYS A 77 32.18 -8.64 -1.45
CA LYS A 77 31.23 -9.04 -2.50
C LYS A 77 30.52 -7.81 -3.05
N PRO A 78 30.25 -7.75 -4.37
CA PRO A 78 29.44 -6.69 -4.94
C PRO A 78 27.99 -6.81 -4.45
N ASP A 79 27.27 -5.69 -4.42
CA ASP A 79 25.82 -5.67 -4.23
C ASP A 79 25.08 -6.14 -5.51
N LEU A 80 23.74 -6.19 -5.45
CA LEU A 80 22.91 -6.62 -6.59
C LEU A 80 23.04 -5.72 -7.84
N MET A 81 23.67 -4.55 -7.71
CA MET A 81 23.97 -3.64 -8.81
C MET A 81 25.44 -3.69 -9.23
N GLY A 82 26.22 -4.64 -8.70
CA GLY A 82 27.64 -4.81 -9.05
C GLY A 82 28.59 -3.86 -8.30
N LYS A 83 28.11 -3.03 -7.38
CA LYS A 83 28.93 -2.03 -6.69
C LYS A 83 29.59 -2.62 -5.44
N PHE A 84 30.87 -2.31 -5.25
CA PHE A 84 31.61 -2.64 -4.04
C PHE A 84 31.53 -1.48 -3.06
N SER A 85 31.00 -1.72 -1.87
CA SER A 85 30.88 -0.70 -0.82
C SER A 85 31.58 -1.13 0.47
N VAL A 86 32.07 -0.17 1.25
CA VAL A 86 32.67 -0.40 2.58
C VAL A 86 31.69 -1.14 3.50
N LYS A 87 30.40 -0.81 3.41
CA LYS A 87 29.32 -1.54 4.09
C LYS A 87 29.29 -3.02 3.69
N GLY A 88 29.42 -3.32 2.40
CA GLY A 88 29.48 -4.69 1.88
C GLY A 88 30.70 -5.48 2.34
N ALA A 89 31.87 -4.83 2.46
CA ALA A 89 33.07 -5.45 3.04
C ALA A 89 32.89 -5.71 4.54
N PHE A 90 32.40 -4.71 5.27
CA PHE A 90 32.14 -4.81 6.70
C PHE A 90 31.16 -5.94 7.02
N ASP A 91 30.10 -6.13 6.23
CA ASP A 91 29.14 -7.23 6.41
C ASP A 91 29.73 -8.63 6.15
N VAL A 92 30.79 -8.74 5.34
CA VAL A 92 31.48 -10.01 5.07
C VAL A 92 32.51 -10.33 6.16
N ILE A 93 33.20 -9.30 6.67
CA ILE A 93 34.28 -9.45 7.66
C ILE A 93 33.74 -9.50 9.09
N ARG A 94 32.64 -8.78 9.38
CA ARG A 94 32.00 -8.78 10.69
C ARG A 94 31.75 -10.22 11.12
N ALA A 95 32.28 -10.58 12.29
CA ALA A 95 31.78 -11.73 13.02
C ALA A 95 30.28 -11.48 13.24
N LYS A 96 29.44 -12.10 12.40
CA LYS A 96 28.01 -12.16 12.68
C LYS A 96 27.94 -12.71 14.09
N GLY A 97 27.44 -11.90 15.02
CA GLY A 97 27.45 -12.24 16.44
C GLY A 97 27.00 -13.69 16.61
N GLN A 98 27.60 -14.38 17.58
CA GLN A 98 27.28 -15.78 17.88
C GLN A 98 25.76 -15.96 17.73
N THR A 99 25.32 -16.90 16.90
CA THR A 99 23.90 -17.26 16.86
C THR A 99 23.62 -17.86 18.22
N ILE A 100 23.16 -17.03 19.14
CA ILE A 100 23.03 -17.45 20.52
C ILE A 100 21.81 -18.37 20.57
N TRP A 101 22.05 -19.64 20.90
CA TRP A 101 21.09 -20.74 20.82
C TRP A 101 19.98 -20.69 21.89
N TRP A 102 19.87 -19.64 22.70
CA TRP A 102 18.79 -19.46 23.68
C TRP A 102 17.44 -19.01 23.07
N SER A 103 17.35 -18.92 21.73
CA SER A 103 16.10 -18.64 21.01
C SER A 103 15.17 -19.86 20.85
N LYS A 104 15.64 -21.07 21.18
CA LYS A 104 14.75 -22.11 21.73
C LYS A 104 14.59 -21.72 23.21
N TYR A 105 13.42 -21.43 23.76
CA TYR A 105 12.43 -22.47 24.03
C TYR A 105 11.01 -21.95 24.29
N LEU A 106 10.76 -20.63 24.32
CA LEU A 106 9.43 -20.09 24.62
C LEU A 106 9.06 -18.93 23.69
N CYS A 107 7.95 -19.07 22.98
CA CYS A 107 7.32 -17.99 22.22
C CYS A 107 7.00 -16.84 23.16
N ARG A 108 7.66 -15.69 23.00
CA ARG A 108 7.59 -14.60 23.97
C ARG A 108 6.18 -14.01 24.16
N PRO A 109 5.32 -13.92 23.13
CA PRO A 109 3.92 -13.51 23.31
C PRO A 109 3.08 -14.40 24.23
N CYS A 110 3.26 -15.73 24.23
CA CYS A 110 2.46 -16.65 25.05
C CYS A 110 3.24 -17.33 26.18
N SER A 111 4.55 -17.14 26.20
CA SER A 111 5.52 -17.78 27.10
C SER A 111 5.39 -19.31 27.14
N LYS A 112 4.97 -19.95 26.02
CA LYS A 112 4.76 -21.39 25.86
C LYS A 112 5.36 -21.88 24.54
N GLY A 113 6.01 -23.05 24.54
CA GLY A 113 6.51 -23.75 23.34
C GLY A 113 7.64 -23.03 22.57
N ALA A 114 8.42 -23.74 21.77
CA ALA A 114 9.53 -23.14 21.03
C ALA A 114 9.07 -22.02 20.08
N GLU A 115 9.79 -20.89 20.05
CA GLU A 115 9.52 -19.77 19.14
C GLU A 115 9.92 -20.15 17.71
N THR A 116 9.00 -20.79 16.97
CA THR A 116 9.10 -21.00 15.52
C THR A 116 8.24 -19.96 14.80
N LEU A 117 8.52 -19.66 13.52
CA LEU A 117 7.67 -18.79 12.71
C LEU A 117 6.23 -19.32 12.67
N THR A 118 6.08 -20.64 12.51
CA THR A 118 4.77 -21.29 12.50
C THR A 118 4.04 -21.10 13.82
N HIS A 119 4.73 -21.29 14.94
CA HIS A 119 4.12 -21.07 16.25
C HIS A 119 3.80 -19.59 16.48
N LEU A 120 4.74 -18.68 16.24
CA LEU A 120 4.56 -17.24 16.43
C LEU A 120 3.34 -16.70 15.67
N PHE A 121 3.24 -17.02 14.37
CA PHE A 121 2.21 -16.44 13.52
C PHE A 121 0.89 -17.20 13.52
N TRP A 122 0.84 -18.48 13.90
CA TRP A 122 -0.36 -19.30 13.71
C TRP A 122 -0.84 -20.02 14.96
N ASN A 123 0.08 -20.68 15.67
CA ASN A 123 -0.28 -21.60 16.76
C ASN A 123 -0.18 -20.96 18.16
N CYS A 124 0.40 -19.76 18.25
CA CYS A 124 0.53 -19.03 19.50
C CYS A 124 -0.85 -18.53 19.94
N PRO A 125 -1.28 -18.71 21.20
CA PRO A 125 -2.58 -18.23 21.68
C PRO A 125 -2.89 -16.77 21.34
N PHE A 126 -1.87 -15.90 21.33
CA PHE A 126 -2.02 -14.52 20.91
C PHE A 126 -2.42 -14.40 19.43
N SER A 127 -1.70 -15.06 18.53
CA SER A 127 -1.98 -15.02 17.10
C SER A 127 -3.25 -15.79 16.75
N SER A 128 -3.48 -16.97 17.33
CA SER A 128 -4.72 -17.73 17.14
C SER A 128 -5.95 -16.92 17.57
N SER A 129 -5.90 -16.21 18.72
CA SER A 129 -7.01 -15.34 19.14
C SER A 129 -7.23 -14.15 18.21
N LEU A 130 -6.16 -13.59 17.64
CA LEU A 130 -6.27 -12.53 16.64
C LEU A 130 -6.94 -13.05 15.35
N TRP A 131 -6.50 -14.19 14.84
CA TRP A 131 -7.04 -14.78 13.62
C TRP A 131 -8.48 -15.26 13.78
N SER A 132 -8.84 -15.89 14.91
CA SER A 132 -10.23 -16.27 15.18
C SER A 132 -11.16 -15.07 15.33
N TRP A 133 -10.65 -13.96 15.86
CA TRP A 133 -11.41 -12.71 15.88
C TRP A 133 -11.63 -12.16 14.46
N LEU A 134 -10.62 -12.19 13.59
CA LEU A 134 -10.75 -11.81 12.18
C LEU A 134 -11.69 -12.73 11.40
N GLU A 135 -11.64 -14.05 11.63
CA GLU A 135 -12.60 -15.03 11.09
C GLU A 135 -14.04 -14.64 11.43
N THR A 136 -14.28 -14.30 12.70
CA THR A 136 -15.60 -13.88 13.17
C THR A 136 -16.02 -12.54 12.57
N LEU A 137 -15.09 -11.59 12.44
CA LEU A 137 -15.35 -10.24 11.94
C LEU A 137 -15.75 -10.25 10.46
N PHE A 138 -15.02 -11.01 9.65
CA PHE A 138 -15.23 -11.11 8.20
C PHE A 138 -16.13 -12.28 7.79
N ASN A 139 -16.58 -13.09 8.75
CA ASN A 139 -17.38 -14.30 8.53
C ASN A 139 -16.71 -15.27 7.53
N VAL A 140 -15.42 -15.53 7.73
CA VAL A 140 -14.61 -16.44 6.90
C VAL A 140 -14.18 -17.67 7.66
N CYS A 141 -14.07 -18.79 6.93
CA CYS A 141 -13.50 -20.03 7.43
C CYS A 141 -12.08 -20.19 6.89
N ILE A 142 -11.08 -20.15 7.78
CA ILE A 142 -9.69 -20.43 7.42
C ILE A 142 -9.45 -21.93 7.62
N VAL A 143 -9.46 -22.69 6.52
CA VAL A 143 -9.29 -24.15 6.53
C VAL A 143 -7.90 -24.56 7.04
N GLU A 144 -6.86 -23.84 6.60
CA GLU A 144 -5.49 -24.04 7.07
C GLU A 144 -4.91 -22.74 7.62
N ARG A 145 -4.23 -22.79 8.76
CA ARG A 145 -3.59 -21.62 9.39
C ARG A 145 -2.31 -21.20 8.63
N ASN A 146 -2.48 -20.65 7.44
CA ASN A 146 -1.42 -20.10 6.62
C ASN A 146 -1.90 -18.86 5.83
N LEU A 147 -0.95 -18.08 5.31
CA LEU A 147 -1.23 -16.83 4.59
C LEU A 147 -2.04 -17.09 3.31
N LYS A 148 -1.79 -18.22 2.64
CA LYS A 148 -2.47 -18.57 1.38
C LYS A 148 -3.97 -18.77 1.60
N SER A 149 -4.36 -19.52 2.61
CA SER A 149 -5.77 -19.77 2.94
C SER A 149 -6.49 -18.49 3.38
N LEU A 150 -5.79 -17.60 4.08
CA LEU A 150 -6.29 -16.28 4.44
C LEU A 150 -6.58 -15.39 3.22
N LEU A 151 -5.71 -15.42 2.22
CA LEU A 151 -5.89 -14.65 0.98
C LEU A 151 -7.00 -15.25 0.10
N LEU A 152 -7.08 -16.59 0.02
CA LEU A 152 -8.12 -17.31 -0.72
C LEU A 152 -9.51 -17.12 -0.09
N ALA A 153 -9.60 -16.94 1.23
CA ALA A 153 -10.86 -16.64 1.90
C ALA A 153 -11.52 -15.32 1.43
N GLY A 154 -10.73 -14.42 0.82
CA GLY A 154 -11.22 -13.18 0.23
C GLY A 154 -11.74 -13.32 -1.21
N ASP A 155 -11.56 -14.47 -1.87
CA ASP A 155 -11.96 -14.63 -3.27
C ASP A 155 -13.48 -14.69 -3.46
N THR A 156 -14.21 -15.12 -2.43
CA THR A 156 -15.68 -15.11 -2.41
C THR A 156 -16.27 -13.79 -1.90
N MET A 157 -15.42 -12.81 -1.57
CA MET A 157 -15.85 -11.51 -1.05
C MET A 157 -15.96 -10.46 -2.16
N SER A 158 -16.69 -9.39 -1.86
CA SER A 158 -16.60 -8.18 -2.66
C SER A 158 -15.18 -7.59 -2.64
N PRO A 159 -14.72 -6.95 -3.73
CA PRO A 159 -13.48 -6.16 -3.79
C PRO A 159 -13.19 -5.32 -2.54
N TYR A 160 -14.17 -4.57 -2.04
CA TYR A 160 -13.99 -3.76 -0.82
C TYR A 160 -13.66 -4.59 0.43
N LEU A 161 -14.45 -5.65 0.68
CA LEU A 161 -14.24 -6.52 1.82
C LEU A 161 -12.94 -7.30 1.68
N LYS A 162 -12.55 -7.66 0.45
CA LYS A 162 -11.25 -8.28 0.14
C LYS A 162 -10.09 -7.35 0.48
N ASP A 163 -10.16 -6.08 0.09
CA ASP A 163 -9.11 -5.10 0.41
C ASP A 163 -9.01 -4.84 1.91
N LEU A 164 -10.14 -4.74 2.62
CA LEU A 164 -10.17 -4.64 4.07
C LEU A 164 -9.59 -5.88 4.74
N LEU A 165 -9.92 -7.08 4.25
CA LEU A 165 -9.38 -8.35 4.75
C LEU A 165 -7.85 -8.40 4.54
N ILE A 166 -7.36 -8.05 3.34
CA ILE A 166 -5.93 -7.97 3.04
C ILE A 166 -5.24 -6.99 4.00
N GLY A 167 -5.80 -5.79 4.19
CA GLY A 167 -5.29 -4.80 5.15
C GLY A 167 -5.24 -5.34 6.57
N ALA A 168 -6.28 -6.07 7.00
CA ALA A 168 -6.33 -6.72 8.31
C ALA A 168 -5.28 -7.83 8.47
N ILE A 169 -5.03 -8.61 7.41
CA ILE A 169 -3.98 -9.64 7.40
C ILE A 169 -2.59 -9.02 7.55
N TRP A 170 -2.30 -7.98 6.76
CA TRP A 170 -1.02 -7.25 6.83
C TRP A 170 -0.80 -6.56 8.18
N GLY A 171 -1.82 -5.89 8.71
CA GLY A 171 -1.72 -5.28 10.02
C GLY A 171 -1.59 -6.35 11.12
N GLY A 172 -2.22 -7.52 10.96
CA GLY A 172 -2.27 -8.55 11.99
C GLY A 172 -0.93 -9.25 12.12
N THR A 173 -0.32 -9.59 10.99
CA THR A 173 1.06 -10.06 10.93
C THR A 173 2.05 -9.04 11.51
N LYS A 174 1.91 -7.76 11.16
CA LYS A 174 2.73 -6.68 11.75
C LYS A 174 2.54 -6.55 13.27
N LEU A 175 1.29 -6.66 13.75
CA LEU A 175 0.97 -6.60 15.17
C LEU A 175 1.59 -7.76 15.94
N ILE A 176 1.53 -8.98 15.41
CA ILE A 176 2.17 -10.16 16.01
C ILE A 176 3.69 -9.93 16.13
N TRP A 177 4.33 -9.46 15.06
CA TRP A 177 5.76 -9.16 15.07
C TRP A 177 6.13 -8.05 16.06
N HIS A 178 5.34 -6.97 16.08
CA HIS A 178 5.54 -5.84 17.00
C HIS A 178 5.33 -6.26 18.46
N ALA A 179 4.30 -7.06 18.76
CA ALA A 179 4.06 -7.60 20.10
C ALA A 179 5.22 -8.46 20.58
N ARG A 180 5.76 -9.32 19.71
CA ARG A 180 6.95 -10.11 19.98
C ARG A 180 8.15 -9.21 20.30
N ASN A 181 8.40 -8.18 19.50
CA ASN A 181 9.56 -7.29 19.71
C ASN A 181 9.42 -6.45 20.97
N LYS A 182 8.26 -5.85 21.24
CA LYS A 182 8.02 -5.12 22.50
C LYS A 182 8.25 -5.99 23.72
N LYS A 183 7.74 -7.23 23.72
CA LYS A 183 7.97 -8.14 24.83
C LYS A 183 9.43 -8.59 24.95
N THR A 184 10.16 -8.66 23.83
CA THR A 184 11.56 -9.11 23.80
C THR A 184 12.53 -8.02 24.25
N PHE A 185 12.33 -6.77 23.82
CA PHE A 185 13.29 -5.69 24.01
C PHE A 185 12.91 -4.69 25.11
N GLU A 186 11.62 -4.58 25.44
CA GLU A 186 11.10 -3.60 26.40
C GLU A 186 10.37 -4.28 27.58
N ASP A 187 10.34 -5.62 27.63
CA ASP A 187 9.54 -6.46 28.54
C ASP A 187 8.03 -6.12 28.59
N HIS A 188 7.57 -5.36 27.59
CA HIS A 188 6.23 -4.79 27.56
C HIS A 188 5.21 -5.75 26.91
N ILE A 189 4.06 -5.96 27.56
CA ILE A 189 2.99 -6.83 27.04
C ILE A 189 1.96 -6.01 26.26
N ILE A 190 1.68 -6.41 25.02
CA ILE A 190 0.57 -5.85 24.24
C ILE A 190 -0.73 -6.56 24.61
N ILE A 191 -1.72 -5.78 25.06
CA ILE A 191 -3.06 -6.28 25.38
C ILE A 191 -3.88 -6.36 24.09
N LEU A 192 -4.13 -7.58 23.61
CA LEU A 192 -4.79 -7.84 22.34
C LEU A 192 -6.17 -7.16 22.23
N ASP A 193 -6.96 -7.14 23.30
CA ASP A 193 -8.30 -6.52 23.28
C ASP A 193 -8.29 -5.00 23.14
N LYS A 194 -7.19 -4.32 23.51
CA LYS A 194 -7.03 -2.89 23.25
C LYS A 194 -6.79 -2.65 21.76
N GLU A 195 -5.99 -3.51 21.12
CA GLU A 195 -5.72 -3.43 19.69
C GLU A 195 -6.94 -3.81 18.85
N LYS A 196 -7.67 -4.88 19.21
CA LYS A 196 -8.96 -5.24 18.60
C LYS A 196 -9.96 -4.09 18.62
N ARG A 197 -10.02 -3.32 19.72
CA ARG A 197 -10.88 -2.11 19.82
C ARG A 197 -10.43 -0.99 18.88
N LYS A 198 -9.13 -0.70 18.82
CA LYS A 198 -8.58 0.31 17.88
C LYS A 198 -8.89 -0.06 16.43
N TRP A 199 -8.71 -1.33 16.10
CA TRP A 199 -8.95 -1.86 14.76
C TRP A 199 -10.44 -1.87 14.42
N SER A 200 -11.29 -2.30 15.35
CA SER A 200 -12.75 -2.22 15.18
C SER A 200 -13.17 -0.77 14.92
N LYS A 201 -12.59 0.18 15.66
CA LYS A 201 -12.81 1.62 15.41
C LYS A 201 -12.29 2.04 14.04
N LEU A 202 -11.10 1.61 13.61
CA LEU A 202 -10.55 1.94 12.30
C LEU A 202 -11.41 1.39 11.15
N PHE A 203 -11.84 0.13 11.23
CA PHE A 203 -12.75 -0.48 10.26
C PHE A 203 -14.10 0.22 10.25
N HIS A 204 -14.59 0.60 11.44
CA HIS A 204 -15.80 1.40 11.59
C HIS A 204 -15.65 2.78 10.95
N ASP A 205 -14.55 3.49 11.23
CA ASP A 205 -14.22 4.81 10.70
C ASP A 205 -13.98 4.75 9.18
N THR A 206 -13.49 3.64 8.63
CA THR A 206 -13.35 3.43 7.17
C THR A 206 -14.72 3.22 6.52
N ALA A 207 -15.63 2.50 7.18
CA ALA A 207 -17.04 2.43 6.79
C ALA A 207 -17.82 3.75 7.08
N PHE A 208 -17.29 4.61 7.95
CA PHE A 208 -17.79 5.95 8.23
C PHE A 208 -17.11 7.03 7.37
N LEU A 209 -15.98 6.79 6.71
CA LEU A 209 -15.39 7.75 5.75
C LEU A 209 -16.23 7.79 4.47
N SER A 210 -16.91 6.69 4.13
CA SER A 210 -18.08 6.66 3.23
C SER A 210 -19.32 7.36 3.82
N LYS A 211 -19.23 7.94 5.02
CA LYS A 211 -20.18 8.89 5.61
C LYS A 211 -19.42 10.13 6.09
N GLY A 212 -19.03 11.01 5.17
CA GLY A 212 -18.57 12.35 5.54
C GLY A 212 -19.48 12.97 6.63
N ARG A 213 -18.90 13.79 7.50
CA ARG A 213 -19.65 14.59 8.47
C ARG A 213 -20.51 15.61 7.69
N MET A 214 -21.67 15.16 7.21
CA MET A 214 -22.61 15.91 6.37
C MET A 214 -23.41 16.94 7.15
N LYS A 215 -22.80 17.75 8.01
CA LYS A 215 -23.56 18.86 8.62
C LYS A 215 -23.82 19.87 7.50
N ASP A 216 -25.08 20.02 7.11
CA ASP A 216 -25.57 20.93 6.06
C ASP A 216 -25.21 20.56 4.60
N GLU A 217 -24.86 19.30 4.33
CA GLU A 217 -24.53 18.78 3.00
C GLU A 217 -25.49 17.65 2.57
N ILE A 218 -25.93 17.68 1.30
CA ILE A 218 -26.68 16.56 0.71
C ILE A 218 -25.73 15.52 0.13
N LYS A 219 -26.01 14.24 0.38
CA LYS A 219 -25.30 13.15 -0.30
C LYS A 219 -26.08 12.66 -1.51
N ILE A 220 -25.39 12.54 -2.63
CA ILE A 220 -25.91 12.09 -3.91
C ILE A 220 -25.13 10.84 -4.30
N ASN A 221 -25.79 9.69 -4.29
CA ASN A 221 -25.24 8.48 -4.90
C ASN A 221 -25.78 8.39 -6.33
N ALA A 222 -24.89 8.46 -7.31
CA ALA A 222 -25.21 8.52 -8.73
C ALA A 222 -24.63 7.30 -9.47
N ASP A 223 -25.37 6.82 -10.47
CA ASP A 223 -25.00 5.67 -11.30
C ASP A 223 -25.60 5.81 -12.70
N GLY A 224 -24.82 5.44 -13.72
CA GLY A 224 -25.26 5.34 -15.10
C GLY A 224 -25.31 3.88 -15.56
N ALA A 225 -26.36 3.51 -16.28
CA ALA A 225 -26.49 2.18 -16.86
C ALA A 225 -26.70 2.26 -18.38
N ALA A 226 -25.99 1.43 -19.14
CA ALA A 226 -26.23 1.24 -20.58
C ALA A 226 -26.35 -0.26 -20.92
N ARG A 227 -27.39 -0.64 -21.67
CA ARG A 227 -27.65 -2.02 -22.12
C ARG A 227 -26.95 -2.32 -23.45
N GLY A 228 -25.63 -2.13 -23.48
CA GLY A 228 -24.81 -2.16 -24.69
C GLY A 228 -23.89 -0.94 -24.76
N ASN A 229 -22.94 -0.92 -25.69
CA ASN A 229 -22.00 0.19 -25.83
C ASN A 229 -21.79 0.56 -27.33
N PRO A 230 -22.69 1.38 -27.93
CA PRO A 230 -23.84 2.05 -27.32
C PRO A 230 -25.06 1.12 -27.13
N GLY A 231 -25.95 1.47 -26.22
CA GLY A 231 -27.19 0.75 -25.96
C GLY A 231 -28.21 1.62 -25.23
N LYS A 232 -29.42 1.08 -25.01
CA LYS A 232 -30.44 1.80 -24.22
C LYS A 232 -29.88 2.09 -22.83
N GLY A 233 -29.77 3.37 -22.49
CA GLY A 233 -29.18 3.81 -21.23
C GLY A 233 -30.08 4.71 -20.42
N GLY A 234 -29.71 4.85 -19.16
CA GLY A 234 -30.43 5.63 -18.18
C GLY A 234 -29.55 5.95 -16.98
N ILE A 235 -30.05 6.86 -16.15
CA ILE A 235 -29.35 7.31 -14.95
C ILE A 235 -30.21 7.06 -13.72
N GLY A 236 -29.53 6.91 -12.59
CA GLY A 236 -30.14 6.78 -11.28
C GLY A 236 -29.40 7.61 -10.26
N CYS A 237 -30.13 8.42 -9.50
CA CYS A 237 -29.59 9.12 -8.34
C CYS A 237 -30.48 8.91 -7.12
N ILE A 238 -29.87 8.81 -5.95
CA ILE A 238 -30.55 8.84 -4.65
C ILE A 238 -29.96 9.95 -3.78
N PHE A 239 -30.84 10.77 -3.22
CA PHE A 239 -30.48 11.94 -2.41
C PHE A 239 -30.72 11.65 -0.93
N ARG A 240 -29.74 11.94 -0.09
CA ARG A 240 -29.77 11.58 1.34
C ARG A 240 -29.32 12.70 2.25
N ASP A 241 -30.01 12.85 3.37
CA ASP A 241 -29.63 13.78 4.44
C ASP A 241 -28.46 13.25 5.29
N CYS A 242 -28.02 14.07 6.25
CA CYS A 242 -26.97 13.76 7.20
C CYS A 242 -27.22 12.52 8.08
N LYS A 243 -28.49 12.12 8.24
CA LYS A 243 -28.92 10.94 9.00
C LYS A 243 -29.03 9.69 8.11
N GLY A 244 -28.85 9.85 6.79
CA GLY A 244 -28.99 8.80 5.80
C GLY A 244 -30.43 8.58 5.33
N ASN A 245 -31.37 9.43 5.73
CA ASN A 245 -32.76 9.38 5.26
C ASN A 245 -32.80 9.74 3.78
N VAL A 246 -33.60 9.01 3.00
CA VAL A 246 -33.78 9.29 1.57
C VAL A 246 -34.72 10.47 1.43
N LEU A 247 -34.23 11.57 0.85
CA LEU A 247 -35.01 12.76 0.54
C LEU A 247 -35.72 12.64 -0.81
N GLY A 248 -35.14 11.90 -1.74
CA GLY A 248 -35.72 11.63 -3.05
C GLY A 248 -34.85 10.75 -3.93
N THR A 249 -35.39 10.42 -5.10
CA THR A 249 -34.68 9.69 -6.15
C THR A 249 -34.95 10.30 -7.51
N LEU A 250 -34.00 10.13 -8.42
CA LEU A 250 -34.10 10.57 -9.82
C LEU A 250 -33.79 9.37 -10.72
N ALA A 251 -34.72 9.04 -11.62
CA ALA A 251 -34.50 8.12 -12.72
C ALA A 251 -34.75 8.85 -14.04
N LYS A 252 -33.85 8.72 -15.01
CA LYS A 252 -34.06 9.31 -16.34
C LYS A 252 -33.57 8.39 -17.45
N GLY A 253 -34.34 8.31 -18.54
CA GLY A 253 -33.97 7.62 -19.77
C GLY A 253 -33.10 8.50 -20.66
N LEU A 254 -32.02 7.93 -21.21
CA LEU A 254 -31.05 8.64 -22.05
C LEU A 254 -31.06 8.20 -23.54
N GLY A 255 -31.98 7.31 -23.92
CA GLY A 255 -31.97 6.75 -25.27
C GLY A 255 -30.74 5.87 -25.50
N LEU A 256 -30.09 6.00 -26.66
CA LEU A 256 -28.90 5.21 -27.02
C LEU A 256 -27.62 5.93 -26.60
N VAL A 257 -26.96 5.44 -25.56
CA VAL A 257 -25.72 6.02 -25.02
C VAL A 257 -24.68 4.95 -24.74
N ILE A 258 -23.41 5.37 -24.71
CA ILE A 258 -22.30 4.55 -24.19
C ILE A 258 -22.30 4.59 -22.65
N ASN A 259 -21.73 3.56 -22.02
CA ASN A 259 -21.73 3.45 -20.56
C ASN A 259 -21.10 4.68 -19.88
N TYR A 260 -19.96 5.13 -20.41
CA TYR A 260 -19.25 6.29 -19.87
C TYR A 260 -20.09 7.58 -19.88
N THR A 261 -20.84 7.83 -20.96
CA THR A 261 -21.74 8.99 -21.05
C THR A 261 -22.89 8.89 -20.05
N ALA A 262 -23.44 7.69 -19.84
CA ALA A 262 -24.49 7.49 -18.83
C ALA A 262 -23.98 7.82 -17.42
N GLU A 263 -22.77 7.38 -17.06
CA GLU A 263 -22.14 7.68 -15.76
C GLU A 263 -21.92 9.18 -15.56
N CYS A 264 -21.41 9.87 -16.59
CA CYS A 264 -21.20 11.32 -16.52
C CYS A 264 -22.53 12.09 -16.42
N GLN A 265 -23.54 11.69 -17.18
CA GLN A 265 -24.85 12.31 -17.11
C GLN A 265 -25.56 12.06 -15.78
N ALA A 266 -25.33 10.92 -15.13
CA ALA A 266 -25.86 10.66 -13.79
C ALA A 266 -25.34 11.68 -12.77
N ILE A 267 -24.03 11.98 -12.80
CA ILE A 267 -23.41 12.99 -11.93
C ILE A 267 -24.01 14.38 -12.21
N ILE A 268 -24.06 14.80 -13.48
CA ILE A 268 -24.54 16.13 -13.88
C ILE A 268 -26.01 16.32 -13.47
N HIS A 269 -26.87 15.35 -13.80
CA HIS A 269 -28.29 15.42 -13.47
C HIS A 269 -28.54 15.31 -11.97
N GLY A 270 -27.76 14.52 -11.23
CA GLY A 270 -27.80 14.48 -9.78
C GLY A 270 -27.52 15.86 -9.17
N VAL A 271 -26.45 16.53 -9.60
CA VAL A 271 -26.10 17.88 -9.12
C VAL A 271 -27.16 18.90 -9.52
N ALA A 272 -27.61 18.90 -10.78
CA ALA A 272 -28.65 19.83 -11.25
C ALA A 272 -29.98 19.65 -10.49
N SER A 273 -30.35 18.42 -10.17
CA SER A 273 -31.54 18.12 -9.37
C SER A 273 -31.38 18.59 -7.93
N ALA A 274 -30.21 18.41 -7.32
CA ALA A 274 -29.93 18.93 -5.97
C ALA A 274 -30.01 20.46 -5.92
N ALA A 275 -29.43 21.15 -6.90
CA ALA A 275 -29.51 22.61 -7.01
C ALA A 275 -30.98 23.07 -7.14
N SER A 276 -31.77 22.38 -7.97
CA SER A 276 -33.20 22.69 -8.18
C SER A 276 -34.03 22.52 -6.90
N ASN A 277 -33.59 21.66 -5.97
CA ASN A 277 -34.21 21.47 -4.65
C ASN A 277 -33.63 22.43 -3.57
N GLY A 278 -32.74 23.35 -3.94
CA GLY A 278 -32.09 24.28 -3.01
C GLY A 278 -30.99 23.66 -2.16
N TRP A 279 -30.54 22.44 -2.46
CA TRP A 279 -29.44 21.78 -1.76
C TRP A 279 -28.09 22.19 -2.37
N LEU A 280 -27.57 23.34 -1.96
CA LEU A 280 -26.45 24.01 -2.61
C LEU A 280 -25.06 23.47 -2.21
N ILE A 281 -24.97 22.59 -1.22
CA ILE A 281 -23.72 21.93 -0.78
C ILE A 281 -23.93 20.44 -0.97
N ALA A 282 -23.23 19.84 -1.93
CA ALA A 282 -23.40 18.44 -2.29
C ALA A 282 -22.11 17.62 -2.26
N TRP A 283 -22.27 16.39 -1.77
CA TRP A 283 -21.31 15.31 -1.94
C TRP A 283 -21.85 14.28 -2.93
N VAL A 284 -21.20 14.18 -4.08
CA VAL A 284 -21.51 13.15 -5.08
C VAL A 284 -20.58 11.94 -4.90
N GLU A 285 -21.17 10.76 -4.89
CA GLU A 285 -20.49 9.48 -4.96
C GLU A 285 -20.94 8.71 -6.20
N SER A 286 -19.97 8.20 -6.97
CA SER A 286 -20.18 7.32 -8.11
C SER A 286 -19.19 6.15 -8.06
N ASP A 287 -19.59 4.98 -8.55
CA ASP A 287 -18.71 3.80 -8.63
C ASP A 287 -17.78 3.82 -9.86
N SER A 288 -18.02 4.75 -10.80
CA SER A 288 -17.21 4.95 -11.99
C SER A 288 -15.99 5.81 -11.71
N LYS A 289 -14.84 5.16 -11.43
CA LYS A 289 -13.56 5.86 -11.23
C LYS A 289 -13.21 6.80 -12.39
N ALA A 290 -13.44 6.36 -13.62
CA ALA A 290 -13.17 7.16 -14.81
C ALA A 290 -14.00 8.45 -14.84
N ALA A 291 -15.30 8.38 -14.52
CA ALA A 291 -16.13 9.57 -14.45
C ALA A 291 -15.67 10.48 -13.30
N VAL A 292 -15.45 9.93 -12.10
CA VAL A 292 -14.99 10.71 -10.94
C VAL A 292 -13.68 11.44 -11.22
N GLU A 293 -12.70 10.78 -11.86
CA GLU A 293 -11.44 11.40 -12.27
C GLU A 293 -11.62 12.52 -13.30
N ALA A 294 -12.51 12.32 -14.27
CA ALA A 294 -12.85 13.33 -15.28
C ALA A 294 -13.41 14.61 -14.63
N PHE A 295 -14.39 14.50 -13.72
CA PHE A 295 -14.96 15.67 -13.04
C PHE A 295 -13.99 16.33 -12.06
N ASN A 296 -13.18 15.55 -11.33
CA ASN A 296 -12.19 16.11 -10.40
C ASN A 296 -11.03 16.82 -11.12
N SER A 297 -10.73 16.42 -12.35
CA SER A 297 -9.69 17.04 -13.19
C SER A 297 -10.26 18.10 -14.15
N ASP A 298 -11.57 18.39 -14.07
CA ASP A 298 -12.32 19.22 -15.04
C ASP A 298 -12.06 18.81 -16.52
N ASN A 299 -11.82 17.51 -16.78
CA ASN A 299 -11.58 16.91 -18.11
C ASN A 299 -12.74 16.01 -18.53
N ILE A 300 -13.89 16.63 -18.69
CA ILE A 300 -15.21 16.01 -18.93
C ILE A 300 -15.46 15.97 -20.44
N PRO A 301 -16.28 15.05 -20.98
CA PRO A 301 -16.60 15.08 -22.41
C PRO A 301 -17.14 16.44 -22.85
N TRP A 302 -16.56 17.00 -23.90
CA TRP A 302 -16.87 18.34 -24.42
C TRP A 302 -18.38 18.56 -24.63
N ASN A 303 -19.11 17.52 -25.04
CA ASN A 303 -20.54 17.57 -25.28
C ASN A 303 -21.39 17.68 -24.00
N LEU A 304 -20.78 17.53 -22.82
CA LEU A 304 -21.42 17.65 -21.50
C LEU A 304 -20.92 18.87 -20.71
N GLU A 305 -19.91 19.60 -21.20
CA GLU A 305 -19.31 20.73 -20.49
C GLU A 305 -20.30 21.84 -20.18
N THR A 306 -21.20 22.15 -21.11
CA THR A 306 -22.23 23.20 -20.90
C THR A 306 -23.20 22.81 -19.79
N GLU A 307 -23.68 21.56 -19.81
CA GLU A 307 -24.60 21.06 -18.78
C GLU A 307 -23.93 21.01 -17.40
N TRP A 308 -22.68 20.55 -17.35
CA TRP A 308 -21.89 20.58 -16.13
C TRP A 308 -21.65 21.99 -15.62
N GLY A 309 -21.27 22.93 -16.50
CA GLY A 309 -21.05 24.33 -16.13
C GLY A 309 -22.28 24.95 -15.48
N ASN A 310 -23.46 24.72 -16.07
CA ASN A 310 -24.74 25.20 -15.53
C ASN A 310 -25.05 24.59 -14.15
N ALA A 311 -24.85 23.28 -13.99
CA ALA A 311 -25.04 22.59 -12.71
C ALA A 311 -24.04 23.09 -11.65
N LYS A 312 -22.76 23.25 -12.01
CA LYS A 312 -21.67 23.72 -11.14
C LYS A 312 -21.90 25.14 -10.65
N MET A 313 -22.34 26.05 -11.53
CA MET A 313 -22.64 27.46 -11.17
C MET A 313 -23.82 27.59 -10.20
N SER A 314 -24.76 26.65 -10.24
CA SER A 314 -25.95 26.65 -9.37
C SER A 314 -25.66 26.17 -7.94
N MET A 315 -24.44 25.72 -7.67
CA MET A 315 -24.03 25.13 -6.40
C MET A 315 -23.04 26.03 -5.66
N LYS A 316 -23.11 26.03 -4.32
CA LYS A 316 -22.10 26.70 -3.46
C LYS A 316 -20.84 25.85 -3.34
N GLN A 317 -21.01 24.54 -3.21
CA GLN A 317 -19.90 23.61 -3.05
C GLN A 317 -20.29 22.23 -3.57
N ILE A 318 -19.36 21.62 -4.30
CA ILE A 318 -19.50 20.24 -4.78
C ILE A 318 -18.21 19.50 -4.43
N ARG A 319 -18.33 18.32 -3.83
CA ARG A 319 -17.23 17.35 -3.75
C ARG A 319 -17.65 16.06 -4.40
N ILE A 320 -16.75 15.45 -5.18
CA ILE A 320 -17.02 14.21 -5.90
C ILE A 320 -15.98 13.17 -5.48
N SER A 321 -16.45 12.01 -5.02
CA SER A 321 -15.57 10.91 -4.63
C SER A 321 -16.01 9.60 -5.27
N SER A 322 -15.06 8.69 -5.41
CA SER A 322 -15.36 7.32 -5.81
C SER A 322 -16.03 6.56 -4.67
N ASN A 323 -16.91 5.64 -5.03
CA ASN A 323 -17.52 4.68 -4.13
C ASN A 323 -17.31 3.27 -4.67
N TRP A 324 -17.51 2.27 -3.81
CA TRP A 324 -17.52 0.87 -4.21
C TRP A 324 -18.86 0.52 -4.83
N ARG A 325 -18.86 -0.27 -5.91
CA ARG A 325 -20.08 -0.71 -6.61
C ARG A 325 -21.06 -1.44 -5.69
N GLU A 326 -20.54 -2.14 -4.69
CA GLU A 326 -21.32 -2.86 -3.69
C GLU A 326 -22.00 -1.94 -2.68
N ALA A 327 -21.55 -0.69 -2.59
CA ALA A 327 -22.11 0.36 -1.76
C ALA A 327 -22.91 1.40 -2.59
N ASN A 328 -23.19 1.12 -3.87
CA ASN A 328 -23.96 1.98 -4.79
C ASN A 328 -25.16 1.24 -5.43
N PHE A 329 -25.64 0.14 -4.83
CA PHE A 329 -26.67 -0.72 -5.41
C PHE A 329 -28.05 -0.05 -5.53
N SER A 330 -28.36 0.95 -4.71
CA SER A 330 -29.61 1.73 -4.84
C SER A 330 -29.58 2.55 -6.11
N ALA A 331 -28.49 3.27 -6.35
CA ALA A 331 -28.31 4.08 -7.55
C ALA A 331 -28.29 3.20 -8.82
N ASP A 332 -27.58 2.06 -8.80
CA ASP A 332 -27.60 1.05 -9.87
C ASP A 332 -29.01 0.54 -10.19
N LYS A 333 -29.81 0.25 -9.16
CA LYS A 333 -31.19 -0.20 -9.35
C LYS A 333 -32.07 0.88 -10.00
N ILE A 334 -31.87 2.14 -9.63
CA ILE A 334 -32.58 3.29 -10.22
C ILE A 334 -32.09 3.52 -11.65
N ALA A 335 -30.78 3.42 -11.92
CA ALA A 335 -30.20 3.60 -13.25
C ALA A 335 -30.70 2.55 -14.24
N LYS A 336 -30.77 1.29 -13.79
CA LYS A 336 -31.40 0.21 -14.56
C LYS A 336 -32.87 0.49 -14.85
N ARG A 337 -33.63 1.07 -13.92
CA ARG A 337 -35.00 1.52 -14.18
C ARG A 337 -35.00 2.62 -15.26
N GLY A 338 -34.14 3.63 -15.11
CA GLY A 338 -33.93 4.68 -16.11
C GLY A 338 -33.68 4.14 -17.52
N ALA A 339 -32.85 3.10 -17.65
CA ALA A 339 -32.52 2.49 -18.93
C ALA A 339 -33.69 1.76 -19.63
N HIS A 340 -34.80 1.53 -18.91
CA HIS A 340 -36.05 1.01 -19.48
C HIS A 340 -37.06 2.11 -19.83
N MET A 341 -36.80 3.35 -19.41
CA MET A 341 -37.67 4.49 -19.68
C MET A 341 -37.49 5.00 -21.11
N HIS A 342 -38.48 5.74 -21.60
CA HIS A 342 -38.35 6.46 -22.87
C HIS A 342 -37.26 7.53 -22.79
N ASP A 343 -36.66 7.84 -23.93
CA ASP A 343 -35.63 8.88 -24.02
C ASP A 343 -36.15 10.23 -23.53
N GLY A 344 -35.36 10.91 -22.71
CA GLY A 344 -35.71 12.19 -22.08
C GLY A 344 -36.70 12.11 -20.92
N LEU A 345 -37.40 10.98 -20.72
CA LEU A 345 -38.35 10.83 -19.61
C LEU A 345 -37.60 10.87 -18.27
N CYS A 346 -38.05 11.74 -17.38
CA CYS A 346 -37.45 12.00 -16.08
C CYS A 346 -38.50 11.78 -14.97
N GLU A 347 -38.22 10.83 -14.08
CA GLU A 347 -39.02 10.53 -12.88
C GLU A 347 -38.25 11.03 -11.66
N ILE A 348 -38.81 12.02 -10.95
CA ILE A 348 -38.31 12.49 -9.66
C ILE A 348 -39.35 12.12 -8.61
N GLU A 349 -38.95 11.28 -7.66
CA GLU A 349 -39.81 10.85 -6.55
C GLU A 349 -39.31 11.46 -5.24
N VAL A 350 -40.24 11.95 -4.42
CA VAL A 350 -39.95 12.45 -3.06
C VAL A 350 -39.90 11.27 -2.10
N GLY A 351 -38.85 11.22 -1.27
CA GLY A 351 -38.62 10.13 -0.35
C GLY A 351 -38.12 8.85 -1.03
N ARG A 352 -38.38 7.70 -0.39
CA ARG A 352 -37.94 6.39 -0.87
C ARG A 352 -39.04 5.71 -1.71
N PRO A 353 -38.79 5.42 -3.00
CA PRO A 353 -39.70 4.66 -3.85
C PRO A 353 -40.02 3.27 -3.29
N ALA A 354 -41.25 2.81 -3.52
CA ALA A 354 -41.70 1.47 -3.10
C ALA A 354 -40.87 0.33 -3.72
N PHE A 355 -40.36 0.51 -4.94
CA PHE A 355 -39.54 -0.50 -5.63
C PHE A 355 -38.13 -0.65 -5.03
N LEU A 356 -37.64 0.35 -4.29
CA LEU A 356 -36.38 0.28 -3.57
C LEU A 356 -36.58 -0.42 -2.22
N THR A 357 -36.81 -1.73 -2.24
CA THR A 357 -37.06 -2.55 -1.02
C THR A 357 -35.84 -2.68 -0.11
N LYS A 358 -34.62 -2.54 -0.66
CA LYS A 358 -33.37 -2.43 0.10
C LYS A 358 -32.64 -1.17 -0.36
N ILE A 359 -32.03 -0.48 0.59
CA ILE A 359 -31.14 0.65 0.36
C ILE A 359 -29.89 0.45 1.22
N GLU A 360 -28.79 1.12 0.89
CA GLU A 360 -27.63 1.17 1.76
C GLU A 360 -28.02 1.89 3.05
N VAL A 361 -27.96 1.17 4.16
CA VAL A 361 -28.25 1.61 5.53
C VAL A 361 -27.03 1.26 6.38
N PRO A 362 -26.57 2.17 7.22
CA PRO A 362 -25.42 1.91 8.06
C PRO A 362 -25.63 0.70 8.98
N MET A 363 -24.57 -0.07 9.23
CA MET A 363 -24.55 -1.21 10.16
C MET A 363 -25.43 -2.41 9.76
N GLN A 364 -26.11 -2.35 8.61
CA GLN A 364 -26.83 -3.48 8.05
C GLN A 364 -25.89 -4.27 7.13
N LYS A 365 -25.81 -5.60 7.32
CA LYS A 365 -24.99 -6.47 6.47
C LYS A 365 -25.63 -6.58 5.09
N TYR A 366 -24.93 -6.13 4.06
CA TYR A 366 -25.30 -6.36 2.66
C TYR A 366 -24.41 -7.45 2.10
N PHE A 367 -24.98 -8.62 1.85
CA PHE A 367 -24.34 -9.63 1.01
C PHE A 367 -24.76 -9.34 -0.42
N ARG A 368 -23.87 -8.74 -1.20
CA ARG A 368 -23.96 -8.80 -2.67
C ARG A 368 -22.92 -9.83 -3.09
N PHE A 369 -23.38 -11.02 -3.42
CA PHE A 369 -22.57 -11.92 -4.24
C PHE A 369 -22.53 -11.28 -5.62
N CYS A 370 -21.33 -10.94 -6.07
CA CYS A 370 -21.08 -10.51 -7.44
C CYS A 370 -21.40 -11.65 -8.41
#